data_AF-A0A7W0EK35-F1
#
_entry.id   AF-A0A7W0EK35-F1
#
_cell.length_a   1.000
_cell.length_b   1.000
_cell.length_c   1.000
_cell.angle_alpha   90.00
_cell.angle_beta   90.00
_cell.angle_gamma   90.00
#
_symmetry.space_group_name_H-M   'P 1'
#
loop_
_entity.id
_entity.type
_entity.pdbx_description
1 polymer ?
#
loop_
_entity_poly.entity_id
_entity_poly.type
_entity_poly.pdbx_seq_one_letter_code
_entity_poly.pdbx_strand_id
1 'polypeptide(L)'
;MAGVIFSYRAELSKSKILSQKGELSMSWPVFCRLMRVTFFLFLGLIASTLPAGAEESGVVSGSLFVKLDALGNELSKDAVAWAMVKDTQKGLTWEAKTVDGSIHNATNEYTWKEAKEVFLAELNGAKFGGFDDWRMPNDTEINTLMRRDQEEPYVDRAYFPNILPVTYWNFYICGSGAVMSDTKSFGKKSVRAAKHHAIAVRGREL
;
A
#
# COMPACT_ATOMS: atom_id res chain seq x y z
N MET A 1 -71.91 -21.98 9.46
CA MET A 1 -71.12 -22.39 8.28
C MET A 1 -69.74 -22.77 8.80
N ALA A 2 -69.52 -24.01 9.26
CA ALA A 2 -69.08 -25.18 8.47
C ALA A 2 -67.79 -24.87 7.70
N GLY A 3 -66.61 -25.13 8.29
CA GLY A 3 -65.72 -26.26 7.90
C GLY A 3 -64.40 -25.65 7.36
N VAL A 4 -63.21 -26.25 7.40
CA VAL A 4 -62.78 -27.63 7.61
C VAL A 4 -61.33 -27.60 8.13
N ILE A 5 -61.02 -28.62 8.92
CA ILE A 5 -59.78 -29.01 9.57
C ILE A 5 -58.74 -29.49 8.54
N PHE A 6 -57.44 -29.18 8.74
CA PHE A 6 -56.38 -30.18 8.57
C PHE A 6 -55.23 -29.90 9.57
N SER A 7 -55.29 -30.65 10.66
CA SER A 7 -54.18 -30.99 11.53
C SER A 7 -53.09 -31.72 10.73
N TYR A 8 -51.81 -31.59 11.09
CA TYR A 8 -51.02 -32.74 11.56
C TYR A 8 -49.75 -32.26 12.29
N ARG A 9 -49.49 -32.96 13.38
CA ARG A 9 -48.50 -32.75 14.45
C ARG A 9 -47.40 -33.83 14.32
N ALA A 10 -46.27 -33.58 14.99
CA ALA A 10 -45.29 -34.54 15.51
C ALA A 10 -44.37 -35.23 14.47
N GLU A 11 -43.13 -35.64 14.75
CA GLU A 11 -42.33 -35.79 15.98
C GLU A 11 -40.84 -35.95 15.57
N LEU A 12 -39.90 -35.35 16.30
CA LEU A 12 -38.89 -36.00 17.15
C LEU A 12 -38.03 -37.14 16.54
N SER A 13 -36.74 -36.79 16.38
CA SER A 13 -35.61 -37.38 17.11
C SER A 13 -34.63 -38.32 16.40
N LYS A 14 -33.40 -38.23 16.92
CA LYS A 14 -32.37 -39.25 17.08
C LYS A 14 -31.33 -39.41 15.97
N SER A 15 -30.21 -38.70 16.20
CA SER A 15 -28.91 -39.30 16.52
C SER A 15 -28.45 -40.52 15.70
N LYS A 16 -27.35 -40.35 14.96
CA LYS A 16 -26.35 -41.41 14.84
C LYS A 16 -24.94 -40.83 14.76
N ILE A 17 -24.24 -40.98 15.89
CA ILE A 17 -22.79 -40.98 16.02
C ILE A 17 -22.25 -42.20 15.26
N LEU A 18 -21.11 -42.04 14.58
CA LEU A 18 -19.93 -42.93 14.48
C LEU A 18 -19.07 -42.38 13.33
N SER A 19 -17.97 -41.70 13.63
CA SER A 19 -16.66 -42.32 13.82
C SER A 19 -16.20 -43.05 12.55
N GLN A 20 -15.30 -42.42 11.79
CA GLN A 20 -14.06 -43.10 11.45
C GLN A 20 -12.93 -42.12 11.20
N LYS A 21 -11.90 -42.34 12.01
CA LYS A 21 -10.56 -41.75 12.03
C LYS A 21 -9.81 -42.21 10.77
N GLY A 22 -9.12 -41.30 10.11
CA GLY A 22 -8.22 -41.57 8.98
C GLY A 22 -7.11 -40.53 8.94
N GLU A 23 -6.28 -40.54 9.99
CA GLU A 23 -5.04 -39.78 10.06
C GLU A 23 -4.08 -40.26 8.96
N LEU A 24 -3.60 -39.35 8.10
CA LEU A 24 -2.32 -39.49 7.41
C LEU A 24 -1.46 -38.28 7.76
N SER A 25 -0.97 -38.30 9.00
CA SER A 25 0.17 -37.51 9.45
C SER A 25 1.44 -38.11 8.83
N MET A 26 1.90 -37.57 7.71
CA MET A 26 3.25 -37.86 7.22
C MET A 26 4.24 -36.88 7.86
N SER A 27 4.79 -37.39 8.95
CA SER A 27 5.90 -36.87 9.74
C SER A 27 7.17 -36.69 8.89
N TRP A 28 7.89 -35.59 9.09
CA TRP A 28 9.13 -35.18 8.43
C TRP A 28 10.46 -35.93 8.76
N PRO A 29 10.57 -37.00 9.58
CA PRO A 29 11.86 -37.60 9.93
C PRO A 29 12.26 -38.82 9.08
N VAL A 30 11.82 -38.91 7.82
CA VAL A 30 12.29 -39.96 6.88
C VAL A 30 13.17 -39.38 5.75
N PHE A 31 13.21 -38.06 5.57
CA PHE A 31 14.09 -37.42 4.59
C PHE A 31 15.53 -37.16 5.09
N CYS A 32 15.86 -37.59 6.32
CA CYS A 32 17.17 -37.38 6.95
C CYS A 32 17.97 -38.68 7.19
N ARG A 33 17.81 -39.70 6.33
CA ARG A 33 18.61 -40.92 6.44
C ARG A 33 19.26 -41.32 5.12
N LEU A 34 20.07 -40.42 4.55
CA LEU A 34 21.06 -40.78 3.51
C LEU A 34 22.17 -39.74 3.30
N MET A 35 22.51 -38.95 4.32
CA MET A 35 23.69 -38.07 4.27
C MET A 35 24.45 -38.14 5.59
N ARG A 36 25.24 -39.19 5.75
CA ARG A 36 26.46 -39.21 6.58
C ARG A 36 27.20 -40.50 6.30
N VAL A 37 28.35 -40.38 5.64
CA VAL A 37 29.66 -41.03 5.91
C VAL A 37 30.39 -41.28 4.59
N THR A 38 31.30 -40.36 4.26
CA THR A 38 32.62 -40.57 3.61
C THR A 38 33.23 -39.16 3.48
N PHE A 39 33.78 -38.55 4.55
CA PHE A 39 35.18 -38.70 4.94
C PHE A 39 36.11 -39.03 3.76
N PHE A 40 36.56 -38.01 3.04
CA PHE A 40 37.82 -38.07 2.29
C PHE A 40 38.61 -36.80 2.58
N LEU A 41 39.62 -36.97 3.44
CA LEU A 41 40.76 -36.08 3.56
C LEU A 41 41.45 -35.99 2.19
N PHE A 42 41.39 -34.82 1.56
CA PHE A 42 42.36 -34.45 0.53
C PHE A 42 42.93 -33.08 0.88
N LEU A 43 44.10 -33.11 1.52
CA LEU A 43 45.06 -32.03 1.50
C LEU A 43 45.44 -31.77 0.04
N GLY A 44 45.12 -30.58 -0.45
CA GLY A 44 45.43 -30.15 -1.81
C GLY A 44 45.69 -28.66 -1.84
N LEU A 45 46.96 -28.30 -1.64
CA LEU A 45 47.53 -26.97 -1.84
C LEU A 45 47.30 -26.52 -3.30
N ILE A 46 46.47 -25.49 -3.53
CA ILE A 46 46.52 -24.72 -4.78
C ILE A 46 46.35 -23.21 -4.52
N ALA A 47 47.46 -22.52 -4.78
CA ALA A 47 47.60 -21.20 -5.39
C ALA A 47 46.45 -20.19 -5.26
N SER A 48 46.77 -19.11 -4.54
CA SER A 48 46.50 -17.71 -4.91
C SER A 48 45.55 -17.48 -6.09
N THR A 49 44.32 -17.07 -5.80
CA THR A 49 43.51 -16.22 -6.67
C THR A 49 42.72 -15.23 -5.81
N LEU A 50 43.26 -14.02 -5.63
CA LEU A 50 42.43 -12.82 -5.54
C LEU A 50 42.21 -12.36 -6.99
N PRO A 51 41.10 -11.66 -7.35
CA PRO A 51 40.05 -11.13 -6.49
C PRO A 51 38.64 -11.45 -7.02
N ALA A 52 37.65 -11.41 -6.14
CA ALA A 52 36.34 -10.91 -6.51
C ALA A 52 35.80 -10.25 -5.26
N GLY A 53 35.74 -8.92 -5.28
CA GLY A 53 34.93 -8.21 -4.29
C GLY A 53 33.58 -8.91 -4.26
N ALA A 54 33.12 -9.26 -3.06
CA ALA A 54 31.70 -9.29 -2.86
C ALA A 54 31.25 -7.88 -3.25
N GLU A 55 30.65 -7.75 -4.43
CA GLU A 55 29.83 -6.60 -4.74
C GLU A 55 28.79 -6.57 -3.63
N GLU A 56 29.04 -5.71 -2.65
CA GLU A 56 27.98 -5.09 -1.90
C GLU A 56 27.02 -4.57 -2.97
N SER A 57 25.90 -5.27 -3.05
CA SER A 57 24.82 -5.11 -4.02
C SER A 57 24.82 -3.70 -4.54
N GLY A 58 25.19 -3.56 -5.82
CA GLY A 58 25.29 -2.28 -6.49
C GLY A 58 24.08 -1.44 -6.13
N VAL A 59 24.35 -0.23 -5.65
CA VAL A 59 23.35 0.82 -5.53
C VAL A 59 22.59 0.82 -6.85
N VAL A 60 21.35 0.32 -6.82
CA VAL A 60 20.42 0.42 -7.94
C VAL A 60 20.07 1.90 -8.05
N SER A 61 20.98 2.67 -8.62
CA SER A 61 20.65 3.96 -9.23
C SER A 61 19.85 3.63 -10.47
N GLY A 62 18.53 3.43 -10.31
CA GLY A 62 17.71 2.99 -11.43
C GLY A 62 16.19 3.07 -11.26
N SER A 63 15.66 3.06 -10.04
CA SER A 63 14.22 3.20 -9.82
C SER A 63 13.91 4.51 -9.09
N LEU A 64 13.26 5.44 -9.80
CA LEU A 64 12.71 6.68 -9.22
C LEU A 64 11.80 6.37 -8.02
N PHE A 65 11.05 5.28 -8.12
CA PHE A 65 10.07 4.85 -7.14
C PHE A 65 10.41 3.46 -6.57
N VAL A 66 10.18 3.30 -5.26
CA VAL A 66 10.29 2.04 -4.53
C VAL A 66 8.96 1.76 -3.84
N LYS A 67 8.43 0.54 -3.98
CA LYS A 67 7.20 0.11 -3.32
C LYS A 67 7.48 -0.20 -1.84
N LEU A 68 6.59 0.20 -0.94
CA LEU A 68 6.69 -0.09 0.49
C LEU A 68 5.45 -0.84 1.00
N ASP A 69 5.66 -1.74 1.96
CA ASP A 69 4.58 -2.41 2.68
C ASP A 69 3.88 -1.49 3.71
N ALA A 70 2.87 -2.00 4.43
CA ALA A 70 2.12 -1.24 5.43
C ALA A 70 2.95 -0.85 6.68
N LEU A 71 4.15 -1.40 6.84
CA LEU A 71 5.10 -1.11 7.91
C LEU A 71 6.25 -0.19 7.46
N GLY A 72 6.27 0.20 6.18
CA GLY A 72 7.31 1.05 5.61
C GLY A 72 8.55 0.30 5.13
N ASN A 73 8.53 -1.03 5.05
CA ASN A 73 9.64 -1.81 4.51
C ASN A 73 9.63 -1.82 2.98
N GLU A 74 10.81 -1.81 2.37
CA GLU A 74 10.96 -1.87 0.93
C GLU A 74 10.55 -3.24 0.37
N LEU A 75 9.76 -3.20 -0.70
CA LEU A 75 9.27 -4.38 -1.41
C LEU A 75 9.98 -4.55 -2.75
N SER A 76 9.97 -5.78 -3.26
CA SER A 76 10.40 -6.05 -4.64
C SER A 76 9.60 -5.22 -5.65
N LYS A 77 10.24 -4.84 -6.76
CA LYS A 77 9.58 -4.16 -7.90
C LYS A 77 8.37 -4.94 -8.42
N ASP A 78 8.42 -6.27 -8.35
CA ASP A 78 7.40 -7.21 -8.84
C ASP A 78 6.28 -7.45 -7.80
N ALA A 79 6.31 -6.76 -6.66
CA ALA A 79 5.24 -6.84 -5.67
C ALA A 79 3.89 -6.44 -6.28
N VAL A 80 2.89 -7.28 -6.05
CA VAL A 80 1.52 -7.11 -6.57
C VAL A 80 0.66 -6.19 -5.70
N ALA A 81 1.08 -5.93 -4.46
CA ALA A 81 0.40 -5.04 -3.53
C ALA A 81 1.43 -4.28 -2.67
N TRP A 82 1.15 -3.01 -2.38
CA TRP A 82 1.96 -2.12 -1.56
C TRP A 82 1.06 -1.04 -0.95
N ALA A 83 1.47 -0.47 0.18
CA ALA A 83 0.72 0.56 0.89
C ALA A 83 1.23 1.97 0.57
N MET A 84 2.52 2.09 0.25
CA MET A 84 3.15 3.38 -0.03
C MET A 84 4.17 3.26 -1.16
N VAL A 85 4.55 4.41 -1.71
CA VAL A 85 5.56 4.54 -2.76
C VAL A 85 6.57 5.61 -2.36
N LYS A 86 7.85 5.27 -2.32
CA LYS A 86 8.95 6.18 -1.99
C LYS A 86 9.62 6.69 -3.26
N ASP A 87 9.65 8.01 -3.45
CA ASP A 87 10.50 8.68 -4.44
C ASP A 87 11.91 8.80 -3.87
N THR A 88 12.86 8.05 -4.43
CA THR A 88 14.25 7.99 -3.96
C THR A 88 15.06 9.23 -4.34
N GLN A 89 14.68 9.93 -5.41
CA GLN A 89 15.38 11.13 -5.85
C GLN A 89 15.01 12.36 -5.01
N LYS A 90 13.73 12.45 -4.62
CA LYS A 90 13.20 13.61 -3.88
C LYS A 90 13.11 13.37 -2.38
N GLY A 91 13.22 12.11 -1.94
CA GLY A 91 13.05 11.75 -0.54
C GLY A 91 11.61 11.91 -0.05
N LEU A 92 10.64 11.82 -0.96
CA LEU A 92 9.21 11.88 -0.65
C LEU A 92 8.65 10.47 -0.55
N THR A 93 7.65 10.26 0.30
CA THR A 93 6.88 9.02 0.34
C THR A 93 5.40 9.36 0.21
N TRP A 94 4.73 8.62 -0.65
CA TRP A 94 3.34 8.83 -1.05
C TRP A 94 2.47 7.66 -0.59
N GLU A 95 1.26 7.98 -0.17
CA GLU A 95 0.21 6.98 0.05
C GLU A 95 -0.21 6.34 -1.29
N ALA A 96 -0.29 5.01 -1.34
CA ALA A 96 -0.88 4.30 -2.48
C ALA A 96 -2.39 4.15 -2.27
N LYS A 97 -3.19 4.61 -3.24
CA LYS A 97 -4.66 4.50 -3.17
C LYS A 97 -5.13 3.06 -3.37
N THR A 98 -6.22 2.70 -2.71
CA THR A 98 -6.89 1.40 -2.79
C THR A 98 -8.27 1.51 -3.45
N VAL A 99 -8.96 0.38 -3.64
CA VAL A 99 -10.36 0.31 -4.11
C VAL A 99 -11.14 -0.64 -3.20
N ASP A 100 -11.08 -0.39 -1.88
CA ASP A 100 -11.58 -1.31 -0.85
C ASP A 100 -12.60 -0.66 0.11
N GLY A 101 -12.99 0.60 -0.12
CA GLY A 101 -13.90 1.32 0.77
C GLY A 101 -13.26 1.85 2.05
N SER A 102 -11.95 1.66 2.26
CA SER A 102 -11.23 2.23 3.39
C SER A 102 -10.99 3.74 3.22
N ILE A 103 -10.36 4.38 4.21
CA ILE A 103 -9.88 5.76 4.11
C ILE A 103 -8.92 5.98 2.93
N HIS A 104 -8.21 4.93 2.51
CA HIS A 104 -7.27 4.93 1.39
C HIS A 104 -7.94 4.79 0.02
N ASN A 105 -9.26 4.67 -0.04
CA ASN A 105 -9.97 4.49 -1.30
C ASN A 105 -9.75 5.68 -2.25
N ALA A 106 -9.45 5.35 -3.50
CA ALA A 106 -9.22 6.29 -4.60
C ALA A 106 -10.42 7.20 -4.92
N THR A 107 -11.66 6.80 -4.59
CA THR A 107 -12.87 7.60 -4.89
C THR A 107 -13.37 8.39 -3.68
N ASN A 108 -12.63 8.42 -2.57
CA ASN A 108 -13.01 9.22 -1.41
C ASN A 108 -12.80 10.70 -1.69
N GLU A 109 -13.86 11.48 -1.47
CA GLU A 109 -13.84 12.94 -1.62
C GLU A 109 -14.03 13.62 -0.26
N TYR A 110 -13.22 14.64 -0.03
CA TYR A 110 -13.20 15.39 1.22
C TYR A 110 -13.36 16.87 0.91
N THR A 111 -14.01 17.62 1.79
CA THR A 111 -13.72 19.06 1.89
C THR A 111 -12.29 19.24 2.40
N TRP A 112 -11.67 20.41 2.18
CA TRP A 112 -10.34 20.66 2.75
C TRP A 112 -10.26 20.44 4.27
N LYS A 113 -11.33 20.83 4.98
CA LYS A 113 -11.42 20.63 6.43
C LYS A 113 -11.41 19.14 6.76
N GLU A 114 -12.22 18.33 6.07
CA GLU A 114 -12.23 16.87 6.26
C GLU A 114 -10.90 16.23 5.85
N ALA A 115 -10.24 16.71 4.78
CA ALA A 115 -8.94 16.21 4.37
C ALA A 115 -7.90 16.35 5.49
N LYS A 116 -7.94 17.45 6.25
CA LYS A 116 -7.03 17.68 7.38
C LYS A 116 -7.48 16.99 8.67
N GLU A 117 -8.73 17.18 9.06
CA GLU A 117 -9.23 16.79 10.38
C GLU A 117 -9.72 15.34 10.45
N VAL A 118 -10.00 14.71 9.31
CA VAL A 118 -10.43 13.32 9.21
C VAL A 118 -9.34 12.51 8.53
N PHE A 119 -9.05 12.78 7.26
CA PHE A 119 -8.15 11.95 6.47
C PHE A 119 -6.72 11.92 7.04
N LEU A 120 -6.06 13.07 7.14
CA LEU A 120 -4.70 13.13 7.71
C LEU A 120 -4.65 12.78 9.19
N ALA A 121 -5.67 13.16 9.96
CA ALA A 121 -5.73 12.86 11.40
C ALA A 121 -5.77 11.34 11.64
N GLU A 122 -6.54 10.60 10.85
CA GLU A 122 -6.62 9.14 10.93
C GLU A 122 -5.34 8.46 10.44
N LEU A 123 -4.75 8.90 9.32
CA LEU A 123 -3.45 8.38 8.84
C LEU A 123 -2.36 8.54 9.90
N ASN A 124 -2.25 9.73 10.50
CA ASN A 124 -1.26 10.02 11.52
C ASN A 124 -1.56 9.32 12.85
N GLY A 125 -2.83 9.24 13.25
CA GLY A 125 -3.26 8.53 14.46
C GLY A 125 -3.01 7.01 14.37
N ALA A 126 -3.20 6.42 13.18
CA ALA A 126 -2.94 5.02 12.91
C ALA A 126 -1.44 4.70 12.73
N LYS A 127 -0.57 5.72 12.70
CA LYS A 127 0.84 5.59 12.34
C LYS A 127 1.02 4.83 11.03
N PHE A 128 0.29 5.23 9.99
CA PHE A 128 0.30 4.55 8.70
C PHE A 128 1.73 4.44 8.15
N GLY A 129 2.19 3.22 7.86
CA GLY A 129 3.57 2.98 7.45
C GLY A 129 4.63 3.11 8.55
N GLY A 130 4.22 3.18 9.82
CA GLY A 130 5.09 3.52 10.95
C GLY A 130 5.29 5.02 11.15
N PHE A 131 4.58 5.87 10.40
CA PHE A 131 4.78 7.32 10.37
C PHE A 131 3.55 8.11 10.81
N ASP A 132 3.77 9.26 11.46
CA ASP A 132 2.74 10.20 11.91
C ASP A 132 2.96 11.64 11.40
N ASP A 133 3.81 11.79 10.38
CA ASP A 133 4.17 13.06 9.73
C ASP A 133 3.52 13.23 8.35
N TRP A 134 2.38 12.57 8.10
CA TRP A 134 1.62 12.70 6.85
C TRP A 134 0.98 14.08 6.73
N ARG A 135 1.14 14.68 5.56
CA ARG A 135 0.60 16.00 5.24
C ARG A 135 -0.01 16.03 3.84
N MET A 136 -0.75 17.10 3.56
CA MET A 136 -1.18 17.42 2.20
C MET A 136 0.05 17.75 1.35
N PRO A 137 0.04 17.40 0.05
CA PRO A 137 1.10 17.80 -0.86
C PRO A 137 0.98 19.26 -1.25
N ASN A 138 2.13 19.87 -1.54
CA ASN A 138 2.17 21.15 -2.22
C ASN A 138 2.10 20.96 -3.76
N ASP A 139 1.87 22.04 -4.50
CA ASP A 139 1.77 21.98 -5.97
C ASP A 139 3.05 21.48 -6.64
N THR A 140 4.22 21.87 -6.13
CA THR A 140 5.51 21.39 -6.63
C THR A 140 5.61 19.87 -6.51
N GLU A 141 5.23 19.32 -5.35
CA GLU A 141 5.26 17.89 -5.04
C GLU A 141 4.31 17.10 -5.93
N ILE A 142 3.06 17.53 -6.13
CA ILE A 142 2.14 16.84 -7.05
C ILE A 142 2.72 16.80 -8.47
N ASN A 143 3.28 17.91 -8.94
CA ASN A 143 3.90 17.98 -10.26
C ASN A 143 5.05 16.97 -10.43
N THR A 144 5.67 16.50 -9.33
CA THR A 144 6.72 15.48 -9.40
C THR A 144 6.23 14.08 -9.72
N LEU A 145 4.95 13.79 -9.47
CA LEU A 145 4.31 12.54 -9.87
C LEU A 145 3.92 12.53 -11.36
N MET A 146 3.89 13.71 -11.99
CA MET A 146 3.38 13.86 -13.34
C MET A 146 4.36 13.36 -14.41
N ARG A 147 4.01 12.25 -15.07
CA ARG A 147 4.63 11.70 -16.28
C ARG A 147 3.97 12.30 -17.53
N ARG A 148 4.38 13.51 -17.92
CA ARG A 148 3.81 14.23 -19.08
C ARG A 148 4.07 13.55 -20.44
N ASP A 149 4.92 12.53 -20.45
CA ASP A 149 5.25 11.70 -21.59
C ASP A 149 4.29 10.50 -21.78
N GLN A 150 3.33 10.29 -20.87
CA GLN A 150 2.38 9.18 -20.88
C GLN A 150 0.94 9.61 -21.20
N GLU A 151 0.05 8.65 -21.48
CA GLU A 151 -1.39 8.90 -21.60
C GLU A 151 -2.05 9.11 -20.22
N GLU A 152 -3.20 9.78 -20.19
CA GLU A 152 -3.94 10.09 -18.96
C GLU A 152 -4.30 8.82 -18.15
N PRO A 153 -4.15 8.79 -16.81
CA PRO A 153 -3.54 9.81 -15.96
C PRO A 153 -2.04 9.83 -16.17
N TYR A 154 -1.47 11.03 -16.29
CA TYR A 154 -0.04 11.32 -16.46
C TYR A 154 0.77 10.88 -15.23
N VAL A 155 0.78 9.60 -14.89
CA VAL A 155 1.42 9.03 -13.69
C VAL A 155 1.86 7.61 -14.00
N ASP A 156 2.94 7.17 -13.35
CA ASP A 156 3.42 5.80 -13.51
C ASP A 156 2.46 4.79 -12.87
N ARG A 157 1.58 4.21 -13.68
CA ARG A 157 0.57 3.24 -13.25
C ARG A 157 1.16 1.96 -12.64
N ALA A 158 2.45 1.67 -12.84
CA ALA A 158 3.09 0.53 -12.19
C ALA A 158 3.26 0.74 -10.67
N TYR A 159 3.28 2.00 -10.22
CA TYR A 159 3.39 2.40 -8.81
C TYR A 159 2.11 3.06 -8.29
N PHE A 160 1.33 3.68 -9.17
CA PHE A 160 0.10 4.40 -8.83
C PHE A 160 -1.09 3.93 -9.70
N PRO A 161 -1.50 2.65 -9.59
CA PRO A 161 -2.53 2.08 -10.47
C PRO A 161 -3.92 2.70 -10.25
N ASN A 162 -4.19 3.20 -9.04
CA ASN A 162 -5.51 3.69 -8.62
C ASN A 162 -5.59 5.22 -8.55
N ILE A 163 -4.59 5.94 -9.05
CA ILE A 163 -4.70 7.40 -9.16
C ILE A 163 -5.61 7.74 -10.33
N LEU A 164 -6.71 8.41 -10.03
CA LEU A 164 -7.67 8.88 -11.02
C LEU A 164 -7.25 10.25 -11.62
N PRO A 165 -7.60 10.56 -12.87
CA PRO A 165 -7.35 11.86 -13.49
C PRO A 165 -8.37 12.93 -13.01
N VAL A 166 -8.37 13.19 -11.72
CA VAL A 166 -9.31 14.10 -11.04
C VAL A 166 -8.54 15.12 -10.22
N THR A 167 -9.23 16.14 -9.72
CA THR A 167 -8.62 17.12 -8.82
C THR A 167 -8.33 16.49 -7.45
N TYR A 168 -7.07 16.59 -7.03
CA TYR A 168 -6.63 16.31 -5.67
C TYR A 168 -6.39 17.62 -4.94
N TRP A 169 -6.63 17.62 -3.63
CA TRP A 169 -6.26 18.73 -2.78
C TRP A 169 -4.75 18.92 -2.72
N ASN A 170 -4.32 20.15 -2.96
CA ASN A 170 -2.96 20.63 -2.74
C ASN A 170 -2.97 22.05 -2.18
N PHE A 171 -1.79 22.54 -1.81
CA PHE A 171 -1.60 23.94 -1.47
C PHE A 171 -0.42 24.55 -2.21
N TYR A 172 -0.47 25.87 -2.38
CA TYR A 172 0.66 26.66 -2.83
C TYR A 172 1.35 27.29 -1.63
N ILE A 173 2.66 27.36 -1.68
CA ILE A 173 3.43 28.25 -0.80
C ILE A 173 3.58 29.56 -1.58
N CYS A 174 2.99 30.65 -1.09
CA CYS A 174 3.22 31.97 -1.66
C CYS A 174 3.73 32.92 -0.57
N GLY A 175 4.95 33.43 -0.74
CA GLY A 175 5.60 34.27 0.28
C GLY A 175 5.81 33.52 1.60
N SER A 176 5.40 34.12 2.73
CA SER A 176 5.55 33.54 4.08
C SER A 176 4.39 32.63 4.52
N GLY A 177 3.46 32.27 3.63
CA GLY A 177 2.28 31.47 4.00
C GLY A 177 1.83 30.46 2.94
N ALA A 178 1.06 29.48 3.38
CA ALA A 178 0.40 28.49 2.53
C ALA A 178 -1.00 28.98 2.11
N VAL A 179 -1.25 29.08 0.80
CA VAL A 179 -2.55 29.40 0.22
C VAL A 179 -3.04 28.20 -0.58
N MET A 180 -4.24 27.72 -0.28
CA MET A 180 -4.81 26.59 -1.00
C MET A 180 -5.22 26.97 -2.42
N SER A 181 -5.16 26.01 -3.35
CA SER A 181 -5.71 26.20 -4.69
C SER A 181 -7.22 26.08 -4.67
N ASP A 182 -7.90 27.21 -4.60
CA ASP A 182 -9.26 27.36 -5.13
C ASP A 182 -9.18 28.51 -6.13
N THR A 183 -9.52 28.27 -7.40
CA THR A 183 -9.57 29.32 -8.44
C THR A 183 -10.45 30.47 -7.93
N LYS A 184 -9.86 31.62 -7.58
CA LYS A 184 -10.62 32.79 -7.08
C LYS A 184 -11.38 33.42 -8.24
N SER A 185 -12.68 33.16 -8.31
CA SER A 185 -13.60 33.89 -9.19
C SER A 185 -14.22 35.07 -8.42
N PHE A 186 -14.02 36.30 -8.90
CA PHE A 186 -14.66 37.49 -8.32
C PHE A 186 -16.19 37.35 -8.39
N GLY A 187 -16.88 37.44 -7.23
CA GLY A 187 -18.34 37.56 -7.16
C GLY A 187 -19.14 36.36 -6.63
N LYS A 188 -18.53 35.25 -6.20
CA LYS A 188 -19.25 34.16 -5.51
C LYS A 188 -18.70 33.92 -4.10
N LYS A 189 -19.61 33.74 -3.13
CA LYS A 189 -19.29 33.37 -1.74
C LYS A 189 -18.43 32.08 -1.74
N SER A 190 -17.42 32.08 -0.88
CA SER A 190 -16.39 31.04 -0.67
C SER A 190 -16.87 29.60 -0.90
N VAL A 191 -16.10 28.87 -1.72
CA VAL A 191 -16.24 27.47 -2.12
C VAL A 191 -15.88 26.50 -0.97
N ARG A 192 -16.31 26.76 0.26
CA ARG A 192 -15.99 25.90 1.44
C ARG A 192 -16.67 24.53 1.44
N ALA A 193 -17.45 24.21 0.40
CA ALA A 193 -18.23 22.97 0.29
C ALA A 193 -17.82 22.08 -0.90
N ALA A 194 -16.87 22.50 -1.76
CA ALA A 194 -16.38 21.59 -2.78
C ALA A 194 -15.63 20.44 -2.13
N LYS A 195 -15.85 19.23 -2.67
CA LYS A 195 -15.12 18.04 -2.27
C LYS A 195 -14.18 17.64 -3.40
N HIS A 196 -12.95 17.31 -3.02
CA HIS A 196 -11.91 16.82 -3.92
C HIS A 196 -11.23 15.61 -3.31
N HIS A 197 -10.47 14.90 -4.12
CA HIS A 197 -9.74 13.71 -3.70
C HIS A 197 -8.55 14.11 -2.83
N ALA A 198 -8.10 13.19 -1.97
CA ALA A 198 -6.94 13.41 -1.12
C ALA A 198 -5.89 12.32 -1.33
N ILE A 199 -4.64 12.76 -1.35
CA ILE A 199 -3.45 11.91 -1.29
C ILE A 199 -2.54 12.50 -0.23
N ALA A 200 -1.91 11.64 0.56
CA ALA A 200 -0.96 12.06 1.58
C ALA A 200 0.49 11.92 1.08
N VAL A 201 1.32 12.88 1.48
CA VAL A 201 2.76 12.85 1.25
C VAL A 201 3.49 13.08 2.56
N ARG A 202 4.69 12.53 2.66
CA ARG A 202 5.64 12.80 3.74
C ARG A 202 7.06 12.93 3.19
N GLY A 203 7.96 13.46 4.01
CA GLY A 203 9.34 13.76 3.64
C GLY A 203 9.63 15.26 3.64
N ARG A 204 10.88 15.61 3.32
CA ARG A 204 11.33 17.00 3.28
C ARG A 204 10.53 17.76 2.21
N GLU A 205 9.86 18.82 2.63
CA GLU A 205 9.11 19.69 1.72
C GLU A 205 10.03 20.31 0.66
N LEU A 206 9.53 20.34 -0.58
CA LEU A 206 10.22 20.89 -1.76
C LEU A 206 9.84 22.34 -2.01
#